data_AF-A0A8S3I0C4-F1
#
_entry.id   AF-A0A8S3I0C4-F1
#
_cell.length_a   1.000
_cell.length_b   1.000
_cell.length_c   1.000
_cell.angle_alpha   90.00
_cell.angle_beta   90.00
_cell.angle_gamma   90.00
#
_symmetry.space_group_name_H-M   'P 1'
#
loop_
_entity.id
_entity.type
_entity.pdbx_description
1 polymer ?
#
loop_
_entity_poly.entity_id
_entity_poly.type
_entity_poly.pdbx_seq_one_letter_code
_entity_poly.pdbx_strand_id
1 'polypeptide(L)'
;VDRQLITTTLKPNREKDEIAAAEATLVYHGVRHGIPYLAQQCTTNVLKSLFPSSSIASSLSCGCTKAAVIATDVLAPYFTHHVIITQVFALLMLITENKKSPLAGHVTSSAD
;
A
#
# COMPACT_ATOMS: atom_id res chain seq x y z
N VAL A 1 -4.38 -24.11 9.89
CA VAL A 1 -4.27 -24.29 8.42
C VAL A 1 -2.93 -23.70 8.02
N ASP A 2 -1.99 -24.59 7.68
CA ASP A 2 -0.56 -24.35 7.56
C ASP A 2 -0.16 -23.21 6.63
N ARG A 3 0.64 -22.28 7.18
CA ARG A 3 1.33 -21.20 6.47
C ARG A 3 2.64 -21.69 5.83
N GLN A 4 2.67 -22.94 5.35
CA GLN A 4 3.87 -23.65 4.89
C GLN A 4 3.79 -24.17 3.44
N LEU A 5 2.94 -23.61 2.57
CA LEU A 5 2.85 -24.07 1.18
C LEU A 5 3.00 -22.95 0.13
N ILE A 6 4.04 -22.12 0.26
CA ILE A 6 4.47 -21.21 -0.84
C ILE A 6 5.99 -21.13 -0.93
N THR A 7 6.68 -22.24 -0.67
CA THR A 7 8.14 -22.40 -0.89
C THR A 7 8.42 -23.52 -1.89
N THR A 8 7.52 -23.73 -2.85
CA THR A 8 7.84 -24.49 -4.06
C THR A 8 8.69 -23.61 -4.98
N THR A 9 10.00 -23.64 -4.77
CA THR A 9 11.03 -23.57 -5.83
C THR A 9 10.71 -22.65 -7.02
N LEU A 10 10.61 -21.33 -6.77
CA LEU A 10 10.71 -20.34 -7.84
C LEU A 10 12.17 -20.29 -8.29
N LYS A 11 12.50 -21.03 -9.36
CA LYS A 11 13.72 -20.74 -10.13
C LYS A 11 13.58 -19.27 -10.58
N PRO A 12 14.48 -18.35 -10.17
CA PRO A 12 14.33 -16.94 -10.50
C PRO A 12 14.33 -16.81 -12.02
N ASN A 13 13.17 -16.45 -12.57
CA ASN A 13 13.04 -16.16 -13.97
C ASN A 13 13.15 -14.64 -14.09
N ARG A 14 14.39 -14.19 -14.25
CA ARG A 14 14.75 -12.77 -14.28
C ARG A 14 13.87 -11.96 -15.23
N GLU A 15 13.54 -12.52 -16.39
CA GLU A 15 12.67 -11.86 -17.37
C GLU A 15 11.23 -11.71 -16.84
N LYS A 16 10.67 -12.74 -16.19
CA LYS A 16 9.34 -12.64 -15.57
C LYS A 16 9.30 -11.62 -14.44
N ASP A 17 10.36 -11.55 -13.64
CA ASP A 17 10.46 -10.58 -12.55
C ASP A 17 10.58 -9.15 -13.09
N GLU A 18 11.35 -8.94 -14.17
CA GLU A 18 11.47 -7.66 -14.86
C GLU A 18 10.13 -7.21 -15.49
N ILE A 19 9.39 -8.14 -16.11
CA ILE A 19 8.04 -7.87 -16.65
C ILE A 19 7.09 -7.48 -15.50
N ALA A 20 7.09 -8.25 -14.42
CA ALA A 20 6.23 -7.97 -13.27
C ALA A 20 6.53 -6.60 -12.63
N ALA A 21 7.80 -6.25 -12.50
CA ALA A 21 8.23 -4.95 -11.98
C ALA A 21 7.80 -3.79 -12.90
N ALA A 22 7.95 -3.96 -14.23
CA ALA A 22 7.53 -2.96 -15.21
C ALA A 22 6.01 -2.74 -15.17
N GLU A 23 5.22 -3.82 -15.17
CA GLU A 23 3.75 -3.75 -15.05
C GLU A 23 3.32 -3.12 -13.74
N ALA A 24 3.86 -3.57 -12.61
CA ALA A 24 3.50 -3.05 -11.30
C ALA A 24 3.79 -1.56 -11.20
N THR A 25 4.94 -1.10 -11.71
CA THR A 25 5.31 0.31 -11.73
C THR A 25 4.35 1.14 -12.58
N LEU A 26 4.04 0.68 -13.81
CA LEU A 26 3.14 1.39 -14.72
C LEU A 26 1.73 1.51 -14.13
N VAL A 27 1.19 0.41 -13.63
CA VAL A 27 -0.15 0.35 -13.06
C VAL A 27 -0.23 1.17 -11.77
N TYR A 28 0.75 1.05 -10.88
CA TYR A 28 0.81 1.84 -9.65
C TYR A 28 0.89 3.34 -9.94
N HIS A 29 1.71 3.75 -10.91
CA HIS A 29 1.78 5.14 -11.36
C HIS A 29 0.42 5.62 -11.86
N GLY A 30 -0.28 4.81 -12.67
CA GLY A 30 -1.63 5.11 -13.11
C GLY A 30 -2.63 5.27 -11.96
N VAL A 31 -2.62 4.36 -10.98
CA VAL A 31 -3.48 4.44 -9.79
C VAL A 31 -3.19 5.71 -8.99
N ARG A 32 -1.90 6.06 -8.80
CA ARG A 32 -1.50 7.29 -8.09
C ARG A 32 -1.98 8.56 -8.77
N HIS A 33 -1.99 8.60 -10.10
CA HIS A 33 -2.47 9.74 -10.87
C HIS A 33 -3.98 9.70 -11.17
N GLY A 34 -4.71 8.73 -10.61
CA GLY A 34 -6.15 8.59 -10.85
C GLY A 34 -6.51 8.26 -12.30
N ILE A 35 -5.58 7.64 -13.04
CA ILE A 35 -5.83 7.24 -14.42
C ILE A 35 -6.90 6.14 -14.43
N PRO A 36 -7.98 6.29 -15.22
CA PRO A 36 -9.04 5.28 -15.31
C PRO A 36 -8.48 3.91 -15.66
N TYR A 37 -9.00 2.85 -15.04
CA TYR A 37 -8.53 1.47 -15.30
C TYR A 37 -8.56 1.13 -16.79
N LEU A 38 -9.60 1.54 -17.51
CA LEU A 38 -9.74 1.31 -18.94
C LEU A 38 -8.63 2.01 -19.76
N ALA A 39 -8.20 3.19 -19.33
CA ALA A 39 -7.09 3.90 -19.96
C ALA A 39 -5.77 3.17 -19.69
N GLN A 40 -5.55 2.62 -18.49
CA GLN A 40 -4.36 1.83 -18.18
C GLN A 40 -4.29 0.54 -19.02
N GLN A 41 -5.42 -0.13 -19.25
CA GLN A 41 -5.50 -1.26 -20.18
C GLN A 41 -5.11 -0.84 -21.61
N CYS A 42 -5.65 0.28 -22.08
CA CYS A 42 -5.31 0.83 -23.39
C CYS A 42 -3.80 1.14 -23.49
N THR A 43 -3.22 1.74 -22.45
CA THR A 43 -1.78 2.04 -22.37
C THR A 43 -0.92 0.79 -22.55
N THR A 44 -1.30 -0.36 -21.98
CA THR A 44 -0.55 -1.61 -22.19
C THR A 44 -0.58 -2.08 -23.64
N ASN A 45 -1.68 -1.87 -24.37
CA ASN A 45 -1.75 -2.20 -25.80
C ASN A 45 -0.91 -1.23 -26.63
N VAL A 46 -0.96 0.07 -26.32
CA VAL A 46 -0.16 1.09 -27.00
C VAL A 46 1.33 0.83 -26.80
N LEU A 47 1.78 0.45 -25.60
CA LEU A 47 3.19 0.14 -25.34
C LEU A 47 3.73 -0.98 -26.22
N LYS A 48 2.89 -2.00 -26.54
CA LYS A 48 3.28 -3.08 -27.46
C LYS A 48 3.53 -2.57 -28.87
N SER A 49 2.66 -1.68 -29.34
CA SER A 49 2.79 -1.07 -30.66
C SER A 49 3.95 -0.08 -30.74
N LEU A 50 4.23 0.64 -29.64
CA LEU A 50 5.29 1.64 -29.57
C LEU A 50 6.69 1.00 -29.48
N PHE A 51 6.79 -0.15 -28.81
CA PHE A 51 8.05 -0.85 -28.57
C PHE A 51 7.99 -2.31 -29.08
N PRO A 52 7.84 -2.53 -30.40
CA PRO A 52 7.67 -3.86 -30.97
C PRO A 52 8.91 -4.77 -30.77
N SER A 53 10.10 -4.18 -30.56
CA SER A 53 11.35 -4.90 -30.31
C SER A 53 11.57 -5.29 -28.85
N SER A 54 10.75 -4.79 -27.92
CA SER A 54 10.91 -5.04 -26.49
C SER A 54 10.15 -6.30 -26.07
N SER A 55 10.87 -7.32 -25.57
CA SER A 55 10.25 -8.54 -25.01
C SER A 55 9.42 -8.24 -23.76
N ILE A 56 9.81 -7.22 -23.00
CA ILE A 56 9.09 -6.75 -21.82
C ILE A 56 7.77 -6.09 -22.24
N ALA A 57 7.82 -5.15 -23.18
CA ALA A 57 6.63 -4.42 -23.63
C ALA A 57 5.60 -5.35 -24.28
N SER A 58 6.05 -6.29 -25.12
CA SER A 58 5.18 -7.28 -25.78
C SER A 58 4.46 -8.19 -24.78
N SER A 59 5.11 -8.47 -23.65
CA SER A 59 4.62 -9.33 -22.58
C SER A 59 3.72 -8.63 -21.54
N LEU A 60 3.60 -7.30 -21.58
CA LEU A 60 2.68 -6.58 -20.69
C LEU A 60 1.22 -7.02 -20.93
N SER A 61 0.45 -7.22 -19.87
CA SER A 61 -0.90 -7.78 -19.95
C SER A 61 -1.81 -7.22 -18.86
N CYS A 62 -3.10 -7.08 -19.19
CA CYS A 62 -4.20 -6.93 -18.24
C CYS A 62 -4.02 -5.83 -17.16
N GLY A 63 -3.74 -4.60 -17.60
CA GLY A 63 -3.60 -3.43 -16.73
C GLY A 63 -4.79 -3.19 -15.81
N CYS A 64 -6.04 -3.41 -16.26
CA CYS A 64 -7.25 -3.25 -15.43
C CYS A 64 -7.26 -4.16 -14.20
N THR A 65 -7.03 -5.46 -14.40
CA THR A 65 -7.11 -6.45 -13.33
C THR A 65 -6.01 -6.24 -12.30
N LYS A 66 -4.80 -5.91 -12.76
CA LYS A 66 -3.67 -5.59 -11.88
C LYS A 66 -3.91 -4.28 -11.13
N ALA A 67 -4.53 -3.28 -11.76
CA ALA A 67 -4.88 -2.02 -11.11
C ALA A 67 -5.91 -2.22 -9.99
N ALA A 68 -6.91 -3.06 -10.24
CA ALA A 68 -7.92 -3.43 -9.25
C ALA A 68 -7.26 -4.11 -8.04
N VAL A 69 -6.41 -5.13 -8.26
CA VAL A 69 -5.69 -5.83 -7.19
C VAL A 69 -4.79 -4.88 -6.39
N ILE A 70 -4.06 -3.97 -7.04
CA ILE A 70 -3.25 -2.97 -6.32
C ILE A 70 -4.14 -2.06 -5.46
N ALA A 71 -5.29 -1.65 -5.96
CA ALA A 71 -6.22 -0.81 -5.20
C ALA A 71 -6.87 -1.56 -4.02
N THR A 72 -7.33 -2.80 -4.23
CA THR A 72 -8.12 -3.56 -3.24
C THR A 72 -7.25 -4.31 -2.23
N ASP A 73 -6.15 -4.89 -2.67
CA ASP A 73 -5.39 -5.86 -1.86
C ASP A 73 -4.12 -5.24 -1.26
N VAL A 74 -3.68 -4.09 -1.78
CA VAL A 74 -2.49 -3.38 -1.28
C VAL A 74 -2.88 -2.04 -0.66
N LEU A 75 -3.50 -1.15 -1.43
CA LEU A 75 -3.78 0.21 -0.97
C LEU A 75 -4.89 0.25 0.07
N ALA A 76 -6.03 -0.38 -0.18
CA ALA A 76 -7.15 -0.39 0.76
C ALA A 76 -6.75 -0.86 2.18
N PRO A 77 -6.11 -2.05 2.38
CA PRO A 77 -5.70 -2.47 3.71
C PRO A 77 -4.65 -1.53 4.31
N TYR A 78 -3.71 -1.01 3.52
CA TYR A 78 -2.72 -0.05 4.02
C TYR A 78 -3.39 1.20 4.60
N PHE A 79 -4.36 1.80 3.88
CA PHE A 79 -5.09 2.95 4.36
C PHE A 79 -5.92 2.63 5.59
N THR A 80 -6.62 1.49 5.61
CA THR A 80 -7.39 1.07 6.78
C THR A 80 -6.50 0.90 8.01
N HIS A 81 -5.37 0.20 7.89
CA HIS A 81 -4.43 0.02 9.00
C HIS A 81 -3.82 1.35 9.45
N HIS A 82 -3.39 2.21 8.52
CA HIS A 82 -2.75 3.47 8.84
C HIS A 82 -3.72 4.44 9.53
N VAL A 83 -4.96 4.54 9.04
CA VAL A 83 -5.99 5.40 9.65
C VAL A 83 -6.33 4.90 11.06
N ILE A 84 -6.52 3.59 11.24
CA ILE A 84 -6.82 3.02 12.57
C ILE A 84 -5.67 3.25 13.54
N ILE A 85 -4.42 2.99 13.12
CA ILE A 85 -3.24 3.19 13.98
C ILE A 85 -3.08 4.65 14.37
N THR A 86 -3.24 5.59 13.41
CA THR A 86 -3.10 7.02 13.69
C THR A 86 -4.14 7.51 14.69
N GLN A 87 -5.40 7.08 14.55
CA GLN A 87 -6.48 7.48 15.45
C GLN A 87 -6.33 6.86 16.84
N VAL A 88 -5.94 5.59 16.94
CA VAL A 88 -5.69 4.93 18.23
C VAL A 88 -4.47 5.52 18.94
N PHE A 89 -3.40 5.83 18.21
CA PHE A 89 -2.21 6.48 18.76
C PHE A 89 -2.51 7.90 19.25
N ALA A 90 -3.24 8.70 18.48
CA ALA A 90 -3.68 10.03 18.90
C ALA A 90 -4.55 9.98 20.17
N LEU A 91 -5.46 9.01 20.27
CA LEU A 91 -6.27 8.81 21.46
C LEU A 91 -5.42 8.39 22.67
N LEU A 92 -4.42 7.51 22.49
CA LEU A 92 -3.50 7.10 23.56
C LEU A 92 -2.68 8.29 24.07
N MET A 93 -2.17 9.14 23.17
CA MET A 93 -1.41 10.35 23.53
C MET A 93 -2.27 11.31 24.36
N LEU A 94 -3.53 11.55 23.96
CA LEU A 94 -4.49 12.37 24.73
C LEU A 94 -4.80 11.80 26.12
N ILE A 95 -4.89 10.48 26.25
CA ILE A 95 -5.11 9.81 27.55
C ILE A 95 -3.86 9.93 28.44
N THR A 96 -2.66 9.84 27.86
CA THR A 96 -1.41 10.00 28.61
C THR A 96 -1.14 11.44 29.07
N GLU A 97 -1.52 12.43 28.26
CA GLU A 97 -1.42 13.85 28.63
C GLU A 97 -2.40 14.22 29.74
N ASN A 98 -3.63 13.69 29.71
CA ASN A 98 -4.62 13.90 30.78
C ASN A 98 -4.21 13.30 32.14
N LYS A 99 -3.30 12.32 32.18
CA LYS A 99 -2.78 11.75 33.45
C LYS A 99 -1.70 12.60 34.12
N LYS A 100 -1.21 13.69 33.50
CA LYS A 100 -0.08 14.49 34.02
C LYS A 100 -0.47 15.61 35.01
N SER A 101 -1.75 15.82 35.31
CA SER A 101 -2.23 16.76 36.34
C SER A 101 -3.53 16.22 36.95
N PRO A 102 -3.63 15.91 38.27
CA PRO A 102 -3.35 16.85 39.37
C PRO A 102 -2.65 16.21 40.59
N LEU A 103 -1.51 16.79 41.02
CA LEU A 103 -1.00 16.68 42.38
C LEU A 103 -0.19 17.97 42.68
N ALA A 104 -0.89 19.10 42.62
CA ALA A 104 -0.39 20.37 43.10
C ALA A 104 -1.50 21.02 43.93
N GLY A 105 -1.30 21.06 45.25
CA GLY A 105 -1.99 21.98 46.16
C GLY A 105 -3.15 21.41 46.96
N HIS A 106 -2.86 20.89 48.16
CA HIS A 106 -3.69 21.23 49.31
C HIS A 106 -2.76 21.70 50.44
N VAL A 107 -2.67 23.02 50.62
CA VAL A 107 -2.10 23.67 51.79
C VAL A 107 -3.26 24.30 52.55
N THR A 108 -3.47 23.89 53.80
CA THR A 108 -4.03 24.70 54.90
C THR A 108 -3.43 24.11 56.19
N SER A 109 -2.40 24.71 56.80
CA SER A 109 -2.47 25.81 57.79
C SER A 109 -3.31 25.52 59.05
N SER A 110 -2.59 25.33 60.17
CA SER A 110 -2.86 25.71 61.57
C SER A 110 -4.09 25.15 62.32
N ALA A 111 -3.86 24.37 63.39
CA ALA A 111 -4.21 24.72 64.79
C ALA A 111 -3.81 23.58 65.76
N ASP A 112 -3.40 24.00 66.96
CA ASP A 112 -3.10 23.27 68.21
C ASP A 112 -1.68 22.73 68.43
#